data_AF-A0A968H6V2-F1
#
_entry.id   AF-A0A968H6V2-F1
#
_cell.length_a   1.000
_cell.length_b   1.000
_cell.length_c   1.000
_cell.angle_alpha   90.00
_cell.angle_beta   90.00
_cell.angle_gamma   90.00
#
_symmetry.space_group_name_H-M   'P 1'
#
loop_
_entity.id
_entity.type
_entity.pdbx_description
1 polymer ?
#
loop_
_entity_poly.entity_id
_entity_poly.type
_entity_poly.pdbx_seq_one_letter_code
_entity_poly.pdbx_strand_id
1 'polypeptide(L)'
;MPIHVVKFLKELAEKEGFEIFDSLYGSIQIDQIPSILQSSGAVYGIWVEADVAPSRAVSELPGYRNWYPVYWGKDISPLSRMKAHVQGHRNGNINLPKITEIRGKRLIFGAILVARYVEFELLLHSQFPSLKGTPAIGKEAKVVRIEN
;
A
#
# COMPACT_ATOMS: atom_id res chain seq x y z
N MET A 1 3.23 16.68 -19.39
CA MET A 1 3.71 15.79 -20.47
C MET A 1 3.64 14.30 -20.14
N PRO A 2 4.01 13.82 -18.93
CA PRO A 2 3.89 12.40 -18.56
C PRO A 2 2.49 11.77 -18.72
N ILE A 3 1.44 12.55 -18.44
CA ILE A 3 0.04 12.09 -18.50
C ILE A 3 -0.41 11.64 -19.91
N HIS A 4 0.23 12.13 -20.98
CA HIS A 4 -0.15 11.76 -22.35
C HIS A 4 0.18 10.29 -22.66
N VAL A 5 1.23 9.74 -22.05
CA VAL A 5 1.58 8.31 -22.22
C VAL A 5 0.46 7.44 -21.65
N VAL A 6 0.00 7.76 -20.43
CA VAL A 6 -1.14 7.06 -19.81
C VAL A 6 -2.40 7.21 -20.66
N LYS A 7 -2.68 8.41 -21.19
CA LYS A 7 -3.83 8.63 -22.07
C LYS A 7 -3.79 7.69 -23.29
N PHE A 8 -2.67 7.65 -24.01
CA PHE A 8 -2.49 6.75 -25.14
C PHE A 8 -2.69 5.27 -24.76
N LEU A 9 -2.11 4.85 -23.63
CA LEU A 9 -2.26 3.46 -23.16
C LEU A 9 -3.70 3.11 -22.80
N LYS A 10 -4.44 4.02 -22.15
CA LYS A 10 -5.85 3.82 -21.81
C LYS A 10 -6.72 3.73 -23.06
N GLU A 11 -6.54 4.64 -24.01
CA GLU A 11 -7.28 4.63 -25.27
C GLU A 11 -7.07 3.31 -26.05
N LEU A 12 -5.84 2.82 -26.10
CA LEU A 12 -5.55 1.53 -26.73
C LEU A 12 -6.17 0.35 -25.97
N ALA A 13 -6.05 0.33 -24.63
CA ALA A 13 -6.62 -0.72 -23.80
C ALA A 13 -8.15 -0.78 -23.93
N GLU A 14 -8.84 0.36 -23.89
CA GLU A 14 -10.29 0.47 -24.09
C GLU A 14 -10.70 -0.04 -25.48
N LYS A 15 -9.98 0.37 -26.53
CA LYS A 15 -10.24 -0.07 -27.91
C LYS A 15 -10.16 -1.59 -28.05
N GLU A 16 -9.21 -2.23 -27.36
CA GLU A 16 -9.00 -3.67 -27.41
C GLU A 16 -9.81 -4.44 -26.34
N GLY A 17 -10.68 -3.75 -25.59
CA GLY A 17 -11.60 -4.36 -24.62
C GLY A 17 -10.97 -4.76 -23.28
N PHE A 18 -9.83 -4.16 -22.90
CA PHE A 18 -9.21 -4.38 -21.60
C PHE A 18 -9.83 -3.48 -20.52
N GLU A 19 -10.03 -4.05 -19.32
CA GLU A 19 -10.46 -3.31 -18.14
C GLU A 19 -9.27 -2.56 -17.52
N ILE A 20 -9.49 -1.29 -17.15
CA ILE A 20 -8.48 -0.41 -16.57
C ILE A 20 -8.97 0.00 -15.18
N PHE A 21 -8.18 -0.27 -14.15
CA PHE A 21 -8.55 0.04 -12.77
C PHE A 21 -8.01 1.39 -12.28
N ASP A 22 -6.75 1.71 -12.59
CA ASP A 22 -6.11 2.98 -12.23
C ASP A 22 -4.86 3.23 -13.09
N SER A 23 -4.18 4.36 -12.91
CA SER A 23 -2.95 4.71 -13.62
C SER A 23 -1.97 5.52 -12.77
N LEU A 24 -0.70 5.17 -12.90
CA LEU A 24 0.45 5.92 -12.39
C LEU A 24 1.21 6.52 -13.58
N TYR A 25 1.73 7.74 -13.45
CA TYR A 25 2.59 8.35 -14.45
C TYR A 25 3.77 9.07 -13.81
N GLY A 26 4.77 9.39 -14.62
CA GLY A 26 5.99 9.99 -14.15
C GLY A 26 7.00 10.25 -15.25
N SER A 27 8.20 10.65 -14.86
CA SER A 27 9.35 10.79 -15.73
C SER A 27 10.56 10.05 -15.13
N ILE A 28 11.48 9.66 -16.01
CA ILE A 28 12.73 8.99 -15.63
C ILE A 28 13.88 9.90 -16.07
N GLN A 29 14.78 10.20 -15.15
CA GLN A 29 15.96 11.04 -15.33
C GLN A 29 17.20 10.19 -15.03
N ILE A 30 17.79 9.61 -16.07
CA ILE A 30 18.84 8.59 -15.94
C ILE A 30 20.04 9.08 -15.13
N ASP A 31 20.42 10.35 -15.31
CA ASP A 31 21.62 10.95 -14.70
C ASP A 31 21.33 11.81 -13.46
N GLN A 32 20.12 11.73 -12.89
CA GLN A 32 19.72 12.52 -11.72
C GLN A 32 19.35 11.63 -10.53
N ILE A 33 19.47 12.18 -9.32
CA ILE A 33 18.98 11.57 -8.09
C ILE A 33 18.02 12.57 -7.45
N PRO A 34 16.73 12.23 -7.29
CA PRO A 34 16.07 10.96 -7.63
C PRO A 34 15.94 10.77 -9.15
N SER A 35 16.09 9.52 -9.63
CA SER A 35 16.03 9.22 -11.06
C SER A 35 14.62 8.92 -11.57
N ILE A 36 13.65 8.79 -10.67
CA ILE A 36 12.24 8.59 -11.01
C ILE A 36 11.42 9.68 -10.32
N LEU A 37 10.63 10.39 -11.10
CA LEU A 37 9.61 11.33 -10.65
C LEU A 37 8.25 10.72 -10.96
N GLN A 38 7.34 10.64 -9.99
CA GLN A 38 6.04 9.99 -10.21
C GLN A 38 4.88 10.76 -9.56
N SER A 39 3.66 10.55 -10.06
CA SER A 39 2.46 11.29 -9.65
C SER A 39 1.97 10.96 -8.24
N SER A 40 2.30 9.78 -7.71
CA SER A 40 1.75 9.29 -6.43
C SER A 40 2.57 8.14 -5.88
N GLY A 41 2.59 7.98 -4.56
CA GLY A 41 3.00 6.73 -3.91
C GLY A 41 1.78 5.84 -3.65
N ALA A 42 2.00 4.62 -3.16
CA ALA A 42 0.92 3.74 -2.73
C ALA A 42 0.84 3.66 -1.20
N VAL A 43 -0.38 3.66 -0.68
CA VAL A 43 -0.69 3.27 0.70
C VAL A 43 -1.59 2.05 0.65
N TYR A 44 -1.27 1.05 1.46
CA TYR A 44 -1.99 -0.22 1.50
C TYR A 44 -2.34 -0.62 2.93
N GLY A 45 -3.42 -1.39 3.03
CA GLY A 45 -3.87 -2.03 4.26
C GLY A 45 -3.89 -3.54 4.11
N ILE A 46 -3.70 -4.22 5.24
CA ILE A 46 -3.95 -5.66 5.39
C ILE A 46 -4.97 -5.80 6.51
N TRP A 47 -6.02 -6.57 6.26
CA TRP A 47 -7.07 -6.88 7.22
C TRP A 47 -7.20 -8.38 7.42
N VAL A 48 -7.72 -8.74 8.58
CA VAL A 48 -8.16 -10.09 8.88
C VAL A 48 -9.67 -10.09 9.03
N GLU A 49 -10.31 -11.04 8.35
CA GLU A 49 -11.74 -11.31 8.51
C GLU A 49 -11.93 -12.32 9.66
N ALA A 50 -12.68 -11.94 10.69
CA ALA A 50 -12.92 -12.77 11.88
C ALA A 50 -14.22 -12.39 12.59
N ASP A 51 -14.90 -13.34 13.22
CA ASP A 51 -16.10 -13.04 14.05
C ASP A 51 -15.75 -12.41 15.41
N VAL A 52 -14.49 -12.58 15.83
CA VAL A 52 -13.97 -12.04 17.09
C VAL A 52 -12.65 -11.32 16.80
N ALA A 53 -12.50 -10.13 17.39
CA ALA A 53 -11.31 -9.32 17.27
C ALA A 53 -10.04 -10.13 17.60
N PRO A 54 -8.98 -10.04 16.75
CA PRO A 54 -7.73 -10.77 16.96
C PRO A 54 -6.95 -10.29 18.20
N SER A 55 -7.25 -9.08 18.69
CA SER A 55 -6.67 -8.49 19.90
C SER A 55 -7.62 -7.41 20.45
N ARG A 56 -7.55 -7.15 21.76
CA ARG A 56 -8.32 -6.05 22.40
C ARG A 56 -7.89 -4.66 21.95
N ALA A 57 -6.69 -4.55 21.35
CA ALA A 57 -6.14 -3.28 20.89
C ALA A 57 -6.64 -2.85 19.50
N VAL A 58 -7.46 -3.69 18.83
CA VAL A 58 -7.88 -3.47 17.46
C VAL A 58 -9.41 -3.51 17.41
N SER A 59 -10.01 -2.45 16.87
CA SER A 59 -11.43 -2.38 16.58
C SER A 59 -11.72 -2.72 15.12
N GLU A 60 -12.99 -2.99 14.81
CA GLU A 60 -13.43 -3.06 13.43
C GLU A 60 -13.18 -1.74 12.71
N LEU A 61 -12.99 -1.81 11.39
CA LEU A 61 -13.02 -0.62 10.57
C LEU A 61 -14.45 -0.04 10.51
N PRO A 62 -14.61 1.29 10.58
CA PRO A 62 -15.92 1.92 10.43
C PRO A 62 -16.59 1.53 9.11
N GLY A 63 -17.77 0.94 9.19
CA GLY A 63 -18.54 0.49 8.01
C GLY A 63 -18.18 -0.91 7.47
N TYR A 64 -17.21 -1.60 8.07
CA TYR A 64 -16.78 -2.95 7.62
C TYR A 64 -16.85 -3.96 8.78
N ARG A 65 -17.97 -4.68 8.86
CA ARG A 65 -18.21 -5.70 9.89
C ARG A 65 -17.20 -6.85 9.78
N ASN A 66 -16.74 -7.37 10.92
CA ASN A 66 -15.82 -8.50 11.03
C ASN A 66 -14.42 -8.27 10.43
N TRP A 67 -14.08 -7.03 10.05
CA TRP A 67 -12.80 -6.70 9.41
C TRP A 67 -11.91 -5.89 10.35
N TYR A 68 -10.76 -6.45 10.70
CA TYR A 68 -9.84 -5.84 11.66
C TYR A 68 -8.50 -5.49 10.99
N PRO A 69 -7.98 -4.25 11.15
CA PRO A 69 -6.71 -3.87 10.56
C PRO A 69 -5.55 -4.63 11.20
N VAL A 70 -4.82 -5.36 10.36
CA VAL A 70 -3.59 -6.05 10.74
C VAL A 70 -2.42 -5.11 10.62
N TYR A 71 -2.35 -4.33 9.53
CA TYR A 71 -1.22 -3.46 9.25
C TYR A 71 -1.53 -2.41 8.18
N TRP A 72 -0.93 -1.23 8.35
CA TRP A 72 -0.84 -0.17 7.35
C TRP A 72 0.59 -0.04 6.87
N GLY A 73 0.75 0.10 5.56
CA GLY A 73 2.06 0.34 4.98
C GLY A 73 2.00 1.25 3.77
N LYS A 74 3.14 1.85 3.46
CA LYS A 74 3.36 2.61 2.24
C LYS A 74 4.51 2.03 1.43
N ASP A 75 4.42 2.12 0.10
CA ASP A 75 5.52 1.76 -0.80
C ASP A 75 5.31 2.42 -2.18
N ILE A 76 6.35 2.42 -3.01
CA ILE A 76 6.22 2.75 -4.43
C ILE A 76 5.70 1.54 -5.22
N SER A 77 6.01 0.32 -4.75
CA SER A 77 5.53 -0.94 -5.32
C SER A 77 4.82 -1.78 -4.25
N PRO A 78 3.52 -1.52 -3.99
CA PRO A 78 2.80 -2.11 -2.86
C PRO A 78 2.74 -3.63 -2.94
N LEU A 79 2.58 -4.22 -4.13
CA LEU A 79 2.54 -5.68 -4.28
C LEU A 79 3.90 -6.35 -4.06
N SER A 80 5.01 -5.71 -4.44
CA SER A 80 6.35 -6.22 -4.14
C SER A 80 6.55 -6.29 -2.62
N ARG A 81 6.13 -5.23 -1.92
CA ARG A 81 6.15 -5.17 -0.46
C ARG A 81 5.23 -6.22 0.18
N MET A 82 4.02 -6.40 -0.35
CA MET A 82 3.06 -7.41 0.11
C MET A 82 3.64 -8.83 0.03
N LYS A 83 4.29 -9.17 -1.10
CA LYS A 83 5.00 -10.45 -1.26
C LYS A 83 6.06 -10.63 -0.18
N ALA A 84 6.83 -9.58 0.12
CA ALA A 84 7.86 -9.63 1.14
C ALA A 84 7.30 -9.85 2.57
N HIS A 85 6.11 -9.32 2.88
CA HIS A 85 5.40 -9.61 4.14
C HIS A 85 4.97 -11.07 4.26
N VAL A 86 4.46 -11.65 3.17
CA VAL A 86 4.05 -13.06 3.10
C VAL A 86 5.25 -14.00 3.19
N GLN A 87 6.34 -13.68 2.49
CA GLN A 87 7.58 -14.48 2.48
C GLN A 87 8.42 -14.31 3.76
N GLY A 88 8.12 -13.32 4.59
CA GLY A 88 8.80 -13.09 5.86
C GLY A 88 10.24 -12.58 5.72
N HIS A 89 10.55 -11.86 4.65
CA HIS A 89 11.88 -11.29 4.40
C HIS A 89 12.30 -10.33 5.53
N ARG A 90 13.57 -10.43 5.96
CA ARG A 90 14.16 -9.54 6.96
C ARG A 90 14.50 -8.20 6.29
N ASN A 91 13.63 -7.19 6.42
CA ASN A 91 13.91 -5.74 6.24
C ASN A 91 12.60 -4.91 6.26
N GLY A 92 12.16 -4.43 7.43
CA GLY A 92 10.99 -3.54 7.56
C GLY A 92 9.63 -4.17 7.24
N ASN A 93 9.58 -5.49 7.05
CA ASN A 93 8.37 -6.25 6.77
C ASN A 93 7.80 -6.89 8.05
N ILE A 94 6.48 -7.04 8.13
CA ILE A 94 5.80 -7.51 9.35
C ILE A 94 5.78 -9.04 9.51
N ASN A 95 6.22 -9.79 8.50
CA ASN A 95 6.28 -11.26 8.51
C ASN A 95 4.95 -11.91 8.94
N LEU A 96 3.96 -11.86 8.03
CA LEU A 96 2.60 -12.34 8.29
C LEU A 96 2.55 -13.78 8.86
N PRO A 97 3.34 -14.76 8.38
CA PRO A 97 3.31 -16.13 8.93
C PRO A 97 3.63 -16.24 10.43
N LYS A 98 4.32 -15.25 11.01
CA LYS A 98 4.69 -15.23 12.43
C LYS A 98 3.63 -14.59 13.34
N ILE A 99 2.58 -14.00 12.78
CA ILE A 99 1.50 -13.38 13.56
C ILE A 99 0.48 -14.46 13.91
N THR A 100 0.44 -14.86 15.18
CA THR A 100 -0.39 -15.96 15.67
C THR A 100 -1.89 -15.65 15.59
N GLU A 101 -2.26 -14.39 15.80
CA GLU A 101 -3.63 -13.90 15.93
C GLU A 101 -4.42 -13.95 14.61
N ILE A 102 -3.70 -14.09 13.49
CA ILE A 102 -4.25 -14.17 12.12
C ILE A 102 -4.06 -15.55 11.48
N ARG A 103 -3.47 -16.52 12.18
CA ARG A 103 -3.19 -17.85 11.64
C ARG A 103 -4.49 -18.59 11.31
N GLY A 104 -4.57 -19.14 10.09
CA GLY A 104 -5.74 -19.87 9.62
C GLY A 104 -6.95 -18.99 9.29
N LYS A 105 -6.81 -17.66 9.36
CA LYS A 105 -7.87 -16.71 9.02
C LYS A 105 -7.68 -16.17 7.60
N ARG A 106 -8.76 -15.70 6.99
CA ARG A 106 -8.71 -15.03 5.70
C ARG A 106 -8.10 -13.64 5.86
N LEU A 107 -7.09 -13.37 5.04
CA LEU A 107 -6.48 -12.06 4.93
C LEU A 107 -6.98 -11.36 3.66
N ILE A 108 -7.22 -10.07 3.79
CA ILE A 108 -7.69 -9.18 2.73
C ILE A 108 -6.69 -8.04 2.65
N PHE A 109 -6.38 -7.57 1.46
CA PHE A 109 -5.53 -6.42 1.28
C PHE A 109 -6.09 -5.49 0.21
N GLY A 110 -5.65 -4.25 0.24
CA GLY A 110 -6.05 -3.21 -0.70
C GLY A 110 -5.00 -2.11 -0.68
N ALA A 111 -4.83 -1.43 -1.81
CA ALA A 111 -3.91 -0.33 -1.96
C ALA A 111 -4.56 0.78 -2.79
N ILE A 112 -4.22 2.03 -2.45
CA ILE A 112 -4.60 3.20 -3.23
C ILE A 112 -3.35 4.00 -3.59
N LEU A 113 -3.45 4.77 -4.67
CA LEU A 113 -2.44 5.74 -5.08
C LEU A 113 -2.80 7.13 -4.53
N VAL A 114 -1.85 7.78 -3.87
CA VAL A 114 -2.04 9.13 -3.30
C VAL A 114 -0.75 9.94 -3.33
N ALA A 115 -0.88 11.24 -3.58
CA ALA A 115 0.25 12.18 -3.67
C ALA A 115 1.03 12.28 -2.33
N ARG A 116 0.33 12.49 -1.22
CA ARG A 116 0.90 12.62 0.13
C ARG A 116 0.86 11.29 0.91
N TYR A 117 1.34 10.23 0.27
CA TYR A 117 1.24 8.85 0.78
C TYR A 117 1.91 8.61 2.14
N VAL A 118 2.97 9.33 2.47
CA VAL A 118 3.60 9.29 3.81
C VAL A 118 2.66 9.81 4.88
N GLU A 119 2.05 10.96 4.62
CA GLU A 119 1.16 11.62 5.57
C GLU A 119 -0.16 10.86 5.73
N PHE A 120 -0.65 10.29 4.63
CA PHE A 120 -1.85 9.45 4.66
C PHE A 120 -1.62 8.15 5.45
N GLU A 121 -0.45 7.51 5.32
CA GLU A 121 -0.09 6.36 6.16
C GLU A 121 -0.08 6.74 7.65
N LEU A 122 0.53 7.87 8.01
CA LEU A 122 0.55 8.35 9.40
C LEU A 122 -0.85 8.64 9.94
N LEU A 123 -1.74 9.20 9.11
CA LEU A 123 -3.14 9.40 9.45
C LEU A 123 -3.84 8.07 9.77
N LEU A 124 -3.62 7.03 8.97
CA LEU A 124 -4.19 5.70 9.20
C LEU A 124 -3.70 5.09 10.52
N HIS A 125 -2.39 5.15 10.81
CA HIS A 125 -1.86 4.69 12.09
C HIS A 125 -2.43 5.45 13.29
N SER A 126 -2.69 6.75 13.13
CA SER A 126 -3.25 7.59 14.20
C SER A 126 -4.73 7.35 14.45
N GLN A 127 -5.53 7.14 13.39
CA GLN A 127 -6.99 7.03 13.51
C GLN A 127 -7.47 5.59 13.66
N PHE A 128 -6.73 4.62 13.10
CA PHE A 128 -7.13 3.23 13.02
C PHE A 128 -5.99 2.31 13.48
N PRO A 129 -5.78 2.16 14.79
CA PRO A 129 -4.72 1.31 15.32
C PRO A 129 -4.81 -0.12 14.75
N SER A 130 -3.70 -0.60 14.22
CA SER A 130 -3.59 -1.94 13.63
C SER A 130 -2.89 -2.93 14.57
N LEU A 131 -3.11 -4.23 14.34
CA LEU A 131 -2.50 -5.30 15.16
C LEU A 131 -0.96 -5.23 15.19
N LYS A 132 -0.36 -4.91 14.05
CA LYS A 132 1.07 -4.65 13.88
C LYS A 132 1.25 -3.30 13.21
N GLY A 133 2.37 -2.66 13.50
CA GLY A 133 2.71 -1.34 13.01
C GLY A 133 3.20 -0.46 14.14
N THR A 134 4.14 0.42 13.85
CA THR A 134 4.50 1.54 14.71
C THR A 134 4.33 2.81 13.88
N PRO A 135 4.04 3.96 14.50
CA PRO A 135 4.02 5.26 13.80
C PRO A 135 5.40 5.68 13.26
N ALA A 136 6.43 4.82 13.39
CA ALA A 136 7.76 5.11 12.93
C ALA A 136 7.77 5.20 11.41
N ILE A 137 8.24 6.33 10.89
CA ILE A 137 8.32 6.61 9.45
C ILE A 137 9.19 5.54 8.79
N GLY A 138 8.57 4.70 7.96
CA GLY A 138 9.29 3.75 7.12
C GLY A 138 10.18 4.48 6.11
N LYS A 139 11.35 3.90 5.81
CA LYS A 139 12.32 4.48 4.86
C LYS A 139 11.68 4.81 3.52
N GLU A 140 11.93 6.02 3.03
CA GLU A 140 11.52 6.43 1.68
C GLU A 140 12.47 5.87 0.60
N ALA A 141 11.94 5.69 -0.60
CA ALA A 141 12.74 5.25 -1.74
C ALA A 141 13.71 6.36 -2.16
N LYS A 142 15.02 6.14 -2.05
CA LYS A 142 16.06 7.12 -2.44
C LYS A 142 16.05 7.49 -3.92
N VAL A 143 15.46 6.63 -4.75
CA VAL A 143 15.50 6.69 -6.22
C VAL A 143 14.23 7.34 -6.80
N VAL A 144 13.17 7.45 -5.99
CA VAL A 144 11.84 7.89 -6.44
C VAL A 144 11.41 9.12 -5.65
N ARG A 145 10.91 10.15 -6.34
CA ARG A 145 10.25 11.31 -5.74
C ARG A 145 8.84 11.47 -6.29
N ILE A 146 7.93 11.89 -5.42
CA ILE A 146 6.57 12.24 -5.82
C ILE A 146 6.56 13.71 -6.29
N GLU A 147 6.00 13.96 -7.47
CA GLU A 147 5.75 15.32 -7.97
C GLU A 147 4.40 15.80 -7.45
N ASN A 148 4.43 16.72 -6.49
CA ASN A 148 3.28 17.43 -5.96
C ASN A 148 3.28 18.88 -6.46
#